data_AF-A0A1A8EH42-F1
#
_entry.id   AF-A0A1A8EH42-F1
#
_cell.length_a   1.000
_cell.length_b   1.000
_cell.length_c   1.000
_cell.angle_alpha   90.00
_cell.angle_beta   90.00
_cell.angle_gamma   90.00
#
_symmetry.space_group_name_H-M   'P 1'
#
loop_
_entity.id
_entity.type
_entity.pdbx_description
1 polymer ?
#
loop_
_entity_poly.entity_id
_entity_poly.type
_entity_poly.pdbx_seq_one_letter_code
_entity_poly.pdbx_strand_id
1 'polypeptide(L)'
;LHINGRDVVMATFSTPYNSIPGSAVCAYDMAEVAHTFTGRFKEQKSPDSTWTPFPEEKVPKPRPGNCAGSPSMERYKVSNEFPDDTLNFIKMHPLMDEAVPSIANRPWFLKTMVRYRLTRIVVDNKAGPHKNHTVVFLGSEKGIILKFLAKMNNGFLNDSLFLEELNVYNPDRCSIDGVDDKRIIGMQIDTRGHALWVAFTSCVVKVPLSRCERHGRCKKSCIASRDPYCG
;
A
#
# COMPACT_ATOMS: atom_id res chain seq x y z
N LEU A 1 -8.86 1.17 2.21
CA LEU A 1 -8.98 2.36 3.10
C LEU A 1 -9.89 3.35 2.41
N HIS A 2 -10.85 3.95 3.11
CA HIS A 2 -11.68 4.99 2.50
C HIS A 2 -11.05 6.36 2.74
N ILE A 3 -10.61 7.02 1.66
CA ILE A 3 -9.75 8.18 1.65
C ILE A 3 -10.32 9.16 0.62
N ASN A 4 -10.91 10.26 1.11
CA ASN A 4 -11.48 11.32 0.27
C ASN A 4 -12.57 10.87 -0.73
N GLY A 5 -13.49 10.01 -0.29
CA GLY A 5 -14.54 9.48 -1.15
C GLY A 5 -14.09 8.30 -2.04
N ARG A 6 -12.83 7.89 -1.96
CA ARG A 6 -12.27 6.78 -2.76
C ARG A 6 -11.86 5.61 -1.88
N ASP A 7 -12.07 4.41 -2.38
CA ASP A 7 -11.51 3.21 -1.78
C ASP A 7 -10.12 2.96 -2.35
N VAL A 8 -9.11 3.04 -1.48
CA VAL A 8 -7.70 3.06 -1.86
C VAL A 8 -6.93 1.98 -1.12
N VAL A 9 -5.96 1.38 -1.80
CA VAL A 9 -4.90 0.56 -1.19
C VAL A 9 -3.56 1.27 -1.34
N MET A 10 -2.70 1.15 -0.34
CA MET A 10 -1.32 1.64 -0.40
C MET A 10 -0.37 0.47 -0.31
N ALA A 11 0.69 0.48 -1.13
CA ALA A 11 1.67 -0.58 -1.19
C ALA A 11 3.09 -0.03 -1.15
N THR A 12 3.96 -0.74 -0.45
CA THR A 12 5.40 -0.48 -0.36
C THR A 12 6.13 -1.31 -1.42
N PHE A 13 6.99 -0.65 -2.19
CA PHE A 13 7.83 -1.27 -3.22
C PHE A 13 9.29 -0.97 -2.91
N SER A 14 10.20 -1.82 -3.42
CA SER A 14 11.63 -1.57 -3.35
C SER A 14 12.33 -1.99 -4.63
N THR A 15 13.52 -1.44 -4.85
CA THR A 15 14.40 -1.91 -5.92
C THR A 15 14.88 -3.35 -5.62
N PRO A 16 15.20 -4.15 -6.65
CA PRO A 16 15.71 -5.51 -6.49
C PRO A 16 16.89 -5.59 -5.50
N TYR A 17 17.07 -6.72 -4.81
CA TYR A 17 18.14 -6.86 -3.80
C TYR A 17 19.53 -6.55 -4.35
N ASN A 18 19.82 -6.96 -5.59
CA ASN A 18 21.08 -6.72 -6.28
C ASN A 18 21.07 -5.40 -7.07
N SER A 19 20.67 -4.29 -6.43
CA SER A 19 20.65 -2.96 -7.03
C SER A 19 20.84 -1.88 -5.97
N ILE A 20 20.98 -0.62 -6.38
CA ILE A 20 21.05 0.51 -5.46
C ILE A 20 19.75 0.56 -4.64
N PRO A 21 19.79 0.54 -3.29
CA PRO A 21 18.59 0.48 -2.47
C PRO A 21 17.69 1.69 -2.66
N GLY A 22 16.42 1.42 -2.93
CA GLY A 22 15.36 2.43 -2.95
C GLY A 22 14.05 1.82 -2.51
N SER A 23 13.21 2.61 -1.85
CA SER A 23 11.84 2.23 -1.49
C SER A 23 10.85 3.31 -1.89
N ALA A 24 9.65 2.89 -2.26
CA ALA A 24 8.56 3.74 -2.71
C ALA A 24 7.25 3.33 -2.06
N VAL A 25 6.35 4.28 -1.85
CA VAL A 25 4.95 4.01 -1.49
C VAL A 25 4.07 4.53 -2.61
N CYS A 26 3.28 3.65 -3.22
CA CYS A 26 2.27 4.03 -4.20
C CYS A 26 0.88 3.74 -3.62
N ALA A 27 -0.10 4.53 -4.05
CA ALA A 27 -1.50 4.33 -3.73
C ALA A 27 -2.28 4.01 -5.02
N TYR A 28 -3.30 3.17 -4.92
CA TYR A 28 -4.10 2.70 -6.05
C TYR A 28 -5.59 2.83 -5.70
N ASP A 29 -6.34 3.42 -6.61
CA ASP A 29 -7.80 3.49 -6.51
C ASP A 29 -8.40 2.13 -6.90
N MET A 30 -9.26 1.57 -6.05
CA MET A 30 -9.88 0.27 -6.31
C MET A 30 -10.77 0.29 -7.55
N ALA A 31 -11.30 1.46 -7.94
CA ALA A 31 -12.01 1.61 -9.21
C ALA A 31 -11.07 1.43 -10.42
N GLU A 32 -9.86 1.98 -10.38
CA GLU A 32 -8.84 1.81 -11.44
C GLU A 32 -8.31 0.37 -11.50
N VAL A 33 -8.15 -0.27 -10.34
CA VAL A 33 -7.82 -1.70 -10.25
C VAL A 33 -8.89 -2.52 -10.96
N ALA A 34 -10.17 -2.30 -10.64
CA ALA A 34 -11.28 -3.00 -11.27
C ALA A 34 -11.37 -2.70 -12.78
N HIS A 35 -11.18 -1.44 -13.17
CA HIS A 35 -11.20 -1.02 -14.57
C HIS A 35 -10.12 -1.73 -15.41
N THR A 36 -8.93 -1.93 -14.87
CA THR A 36 -7.85 -2.67 -15.55
C THR A 36 -8.29 -4.08 -15.97
N PHE A 37 -9.13 -4.76 -15.18
CA PHE A 37 -9.68 -6.09 -15.54
C PHE A 37 -10.76 -6.05 -16.63
N THR A 38 -11.27 -4.87 -16.98
CA THR A 38 -12.17 -4.66 -18.13
C THR A 38 -11.43 -4.35 -19.43
N GLY A 39 -10.11 -4.09 -19.36
CA GLY A 39 -9.25 -3.81 -20.51
C GLY A 39 -8.85 -5.05 -21.31
N ARG A 40 -7.96 -4.89 -22.29
CA ARG A 40 -7.53 -6.02 -23.13
C ARG A 40 -6.65 -7.01 -22.37
N PHE A 41 -6.75 -8.28 -22.73
CA PHE A 41 -5.83 -9.31 -22.25
C PHE A 41 -4.48 -9.19 -22.96
N LYS A 42 -3.43 -9.75 -22.36
CA LYS A 42 -2.10 -9.84 -22.95
C LYS A 42 -1.88 -11.22 -23.54
N GLU A 43 -1.28 -11.28 -24.73
CA GLU A 43 -0.91 -12.53 -25.41
C GLU A 43 0.54 -12.53 -25.86
N GLN A 44 1.07 -13.73 -26.07
CA GLN A 44 2.33 -13.98 -26.76
C GLN A 44 2.02 -14.90 -27.96
N LYS A 45 2.13 -14.38 -29.19
CA LYS A 45 1.70 -15.10 -30.41
C LYS A 45 2.54 -16.34 -30.72
N SER A 46 3.80 -16.30 -30.35
CA SER A 46 4.75 -17.41 -30.35
C SER A 46 5.67 -17.31 -29.12
N PRO A 47 6.30 -18.42 -28.68
CA PRO A 47 7.18 -18.41 -27.51
C PRO A 47 8.31 -17.36 -27.55
N ASP A 48 8.74 -16.98 -28.74
CA ASP A 48 9.84 -16.03 -28.97
C ASP A 48 9.35 -14.61 -29.30
N SER A 49 8.04 -14.40 -29.44
CA SER A 49 7.48 -13.08 -29.78
C SER A 49 7.36 -12.16 -28.56
N THR A 50 7.31 -10.86 -28.80
CA THR A 50 6.96 -9.89 -27.74
C THR A 50 5.50 -10.06 -27.32
N TRP A 51 5.21 -9.70 -26.07
CA TRP A 51 3.84 -9.63 -25.58
C TRP A 51 3.07 -8.50 -26.28
N THR A 52 1.85 -8.79 -26.74
CA THR A 52 0.97 -7.85 -27.41
C THR A 52 -0.44 -7.90 -26.84
N PRO A 53 -1.24 -6.82 -26.96
CA PRO A 53 -2.66 -6.88 -26.62
C PRO A 53 -3.40 -7.90 -27.48
N PHE A 54 -4.22 -8.73 -26.83
CA PHE A 54 -5.15 -9.62 -27.50
C PHE A 54 -6.31 -8.81 -28.11
N PRO A 55 -6.71 -9.06 -29.37
CA PRO A 55 -7.81 -8.32 -30.02
C PRO A 55 -9.15 -8.54 -29.30
N GLU A 56 -9.83 -7.46 -28.90
CA GLU A 56 -11.06 -7.51 -28.10
C GLU A 56 -12.20 -8.24 -28.84
N GLU A 57 -12.21 -8.19 -30.17
CA GLU A 57 -13.21 -8.80 -31.03
C GLU A 57 -13.13 -10.33 -31.03
N LYS A 58 -11.98 -10.88 -30.62
CA LYS A 58 -11.73 -12.31 -30.51
C LYS A 58 -11.93 -12.84 -29.09
N VAL A 59 -12.22 -11.98 -28.11
CA VAL A 59 -12.48 -12.40 -26.73
C VAL A 59 -13.79 -13.19 -26.70
N PRO A 60 -13.81 -14.40 -26.12
CA PRO A 60 -15.01 -15.24 -26.10
C PRO A 60 -16.13 -14.60 -25.28
N LYS A 61 -17.35 -15.09 -25.50
CA LYS A 61 -18.53 -14.69 -24.74
C LYS A 61 -19.07 -15.89 -23.97
N PRO A 62 -19.30 -15.75 -22.65
CA PRO A 62 -19.16 -14.52 -21.87
C PRO A 62 -17.72 -14.07 -21.66
N ARG A 63 -17.53 -12.76 -21.39
CA ARG A 63 -16.19 -12.21 -21.18
C ARG A 63 -15.51 -12.92 -20.00
N PRO A 64 -14.32 -13.49 -20.20
CA PRO A 64 -13.61 -14.20 -19.14
C PRO A 64 -13.27 -13.28 -17.96
N GLY A 65 -13.41 -13.80 -16.74
CA GLY A 65 -13.15 -13.07 -15.49
C GLY A 65 -14.38 -12.45 -14.84
N ASN A 66 -15.52 -12.37 -15.54
CA ASN A 66 -16.77 -11.93 -14.94
C ASN A 66 -17.35 -13.00 -14.00
N CYS A 67 -17.89 -12.56 -12.87
CA CYS A 67 -18.52 -13.45 -11.90
C CYS A 67 -19.86 -14.01 -12.43
N ALA A 68 -20.09 -15.30 -12.23
CA ALA A 68 -21.41 -15.92 -12.42
C ALA A 68 -22.44 -15.25 -11.51
N GLY A 69 -23.67 -15.08 -11.99
CA GLY A 69 -24.75 -14.41 -11.27
C GLY A 69 -24.63 -12.88 -11.20
N SER A 70 -23.61 -12.27 -11.80
CA SER A 70 -23.57 -10.80 -11.98
C SER A 70 -24.64 -10.34 -12.99
N PRO A 71 -25.04 -9.05 -13.00
CA PRO A 71 -26.07 -8.56 -13.92
C PRO A 71 -25.77 -8.80 -15.41
N SER A 72 -24.50 -8.80 -15.80
CA SER A 72 -24.08 -9.13 -17.17
C SER A 72 -24.02 -10.65 -17.46
N MET A 73 -24.21 -11.47 -16.43
CA MET A 73 -23.96 -12.92 -16.41
C MET A 73 -25.11 -13.72 -15.78
N GLU A 74 -26.32 -13.16 -15.72
CA GLU A 74 -27.49 -13.76 -15.05
C GLU A 74 -27.84 -15.15 -15.57
N ARG A 75 -27.48 -15.46 -16.83
CA ARG A 75 -27.65 -16.79 -17.43
C ARG A 75 -26.88 -17.89 -16.69
N TYR A 76 -25.72 -17.56 -16.12
CA TYR A 76 -24.82 -18.51 -15.48
C TYR A 76 -24.91 -18.30 -13.96
N LYS A 77 -25.46 -19.27 -13.23
CA LYS A 77 -25.64 -19.17 -11.77
C LYS A 77 -24.34 -19.49 -11.02
N VAL A 78 -23.53 -20.37 -11.59
CA VAL A 78 -22.29 -20.88 -11.01
C VAL A 78 -21.22 -21.00 -12.11
N SER A 79 -19.94 -20.90 -11.73
CA SER A 79 -18.84 -20.79 -12.70
C SER A 79 -18.56 -22.06 -13.51
N ASN A 80 -19.02 -23.22 -13.04
CA ASN A 80 -18.96 -24.50 -13.77
C ASN A 80 -19.95 -24.58 -14.95
N GLU A 81 -20.88 -23.63 -15.08
CA GLU A 81 -21.76 -23.52 -16.25
C GLU A 81 -21.13 -22.70 -17.38
N PHE A 82 -19.95 -22.09 -17.18
CA PHE A 82 -19.29 -21.33 -18.23
C PHE A 82 -18.84 -22.25 -19.39
N PRO A 83 -18.90 -21.77 -20.65
CA PRO A 83 -18.48 -22.59 -21.77
C PRO A 83 -16.96 -22.78 -21.80
N ASP A 84 -16.52 -23.89 -22.41
CA ASP A 84 -15.12 -24.29 -22.46
C ASP A 84 -14.21 -23.25 -23.14
N ASP A 85 -14.72 -22.49 -24.10
CA ASP A 85 -13.95 -21.44 -24.78
C ASP A 85 -13.52 -20.33 -23.81
N THR A 86 -14.41 -19.91 -22.92
CA THR A 86 -14.20 -18.90 -21.89
C THR A 86 -13.20 -19.40 -20.85
N LEU A 87 -13.37 -20.65 -20.41
CA LEU A 87 -12.51 -21.28 -19.41
C LEU A 87 -11.09 -21.55 -19.95
N ASN A 88 -10.99 -22.05 -21.19
CA ASN A 88 -9.70 -22.26 -21.85
C ASN A 88 -9.01 -20.93 -22.14
N PHE A 89 -9.76 -19.89 -22.53
CA PHE A 89 -9.18 -18.58 -22.77
C PHE A 89 -8.52 -17.99 -21.53
N ILE A 90 -9.23 -17.92 -20.38
CA ILE A 90 -8.67 -17.31 -19.15
C ILE A 90 -7.50 -18.12 -18.58
N LYS A 91 -7.50 -19.45 -18.79
CA LYS A 91 -6.37 -20.31 -18.46
C LYS A 91 -5.11 -19.95 -19.25
N MET A 92 -5.27 -19.58 -20.53
CA MET A 92 -4.16 -19.22 -21.41
C MET A 92 -3.79 -17.72 -21.34
N HIS A 93 -4.71 -16.85 -20.92
CA HIS A 93 -4.54 -15.39 -20.88
C HIS A 93 -4.85 -14.81 -19.49
N PRO A 94 -4.09 -15.17 -18.44
CA PRO A 94 -4.34 -14.67 -17.08
C PRO A 94 -3.85 -13.23 -16.85
N LEU A 95 -3.09 -12.65 -17.79
CA LEU A 95 -2.46 -11.33 -17.65
C LEU A 95 -3.21 -10.28 -18.48
N MET A 96 -3.46 -9.11 -17.89
CA MET A 96 -4.00 -7.94 -18.60
C MET A 96 -2.88 -7.18 -19.34
N ASP A 97 -3.22 -6.51 -20.44
CA ASP A 97 -2.26 -5.70 -21.22
C ASP A 97 -1.83 -4.44 -20.44
N GLU A 98 -2.81 -3.78 -19.81
CA GLU A 98 -2.62 -2.55 -19.06
C GLU A 98 -2.11 -2.81 -17.64
N ALA A 99 -1.29 -1.88 -17.15
CA ALA A 99 -0.86 -1.85 -15.75
C ALA A 99 -1.74 -0.88 -14.97
N VAL A 100 -2.10 -1.24 -13.74
CA VAL A 100 -2.91 -0.37 -12.87
C VAL A 100 -2.15 0.94 -12.60
N PRO A 101 -2.72 2.11 -12.93
CA PRO A 101 -2.09 3.39 -12.64
C PRO A 101 -2.12 3.66 -11.13
N SER A 102 -1.02 4.22 -10.61
CA SER A 102 -1.01 4.76 -9.25
C SER A 102 -1.72 6.12 -9.21
N ILE A 103 -2.29 6.47 -8.06
CA ILE A 103 -2.88 7.79 -7.86
C ILE A 103 -1.79 8.86 -8.08
N ALA A 104 -2.07 9.82 -8.96
CA ALA A 104 -1.15 10.86 -9.44
C ALA A 104 0.04 10.35 -10.29
N ASN A 105 0.02 9.10 -10.74
CA ASN A 105 1.04 8.48 -11.61
C ASN A 105 2.48 8.59 -11.07
N ARG A 106 2.64 8.62 -9.75
CA ARG A 106 3.94 8.70 -9.08
C ARG A 106 3.88 8.14 -7.65
N PRO A 107 5.01 7.72 -7.07
CA PRO A 107 5.09 7.41 -5.65
C PRO A 107 4.72 8.61 -4.79
N TRP A 108 3.97 8.37 -3.72
CA TRP A 108 3.70 9.38 -2.70
C TRP A 108 4.86 9.59 -1.76
N PHE A 109 5.61 8.53 -1.48
CA PHE A 109 6.78 8.59 -0.61
C PHE A 109 7.95 7.88 -1.27
N LEU A 110 9.14 8.47 -1.16
CA LEU A 110 10.39 7.92 -1.68
C LEU A 110 11.46 7.95 -0.60
N LYS A 111 12.23 6.86 -0.53
CA LYS A 111 13.43 6.77 0.31
C LYS A 111 14.52 6.05 -0.46
N THR A 112 15.49 6.81 -0.97
CA THR A 112 16.57 6.31 -1.85
C THR A 112 17.97 6.45 -1.23
N MET A 113 18.12 7.24 -0.17
CA MET A 113 19.41 7.53 0.47
C MET A 113 19.58 6.78 1.80
N VAL A 114 19.17 5.51 1.85
CA VAL A 114 19.27 4.65 3.05
C VAL A 114 19.66 3.22 2.69
N ARG A 115 20.18 2.49 3.66
CA ARG A 115 20.60 1.09 3.50
C ARG A 115 19.52 0.05 3.83
N TYR A 116 18.30 0.49 4.20
CA TYR A 116 17.19 -0.39 4.58
C TYR A 116 16.04 -0.26 3.61
N ARG A 117 15.23 -1.32 3.48
CA ARG A 117 13.96 -1.26 2.74
C ARG A 117 12.78 -0.97 3.67
N LEU A 118 11.76 -0.33 3.10
CA LEU A 118 10.44 -0.21 3.73
C LEU A 118 9.64 -1.49 3.48
N THR A 119 8.94 -1.99 4.49
CA THR A 119 8.34 -3.34 4.46
C THR A 119 6.88 -3.39 4.92
N ARG A 120 6.56 -2.71 6.01
CA ARG A 120 5.22 -2.73 6.63
C ARG A 120 4.57 -1.37 6.49
N ILE A 121 3.25 -1.35 6.34
CA ILE A 121 2.47 -0.12 6.21
C ILE A 121 1.22 -0.21 7.07
N VAL A 122 0.94 0.85 7.81
CA VAL A 122 -0.31 1.02 8.56
C VAL A 122 -0.78 2.46 8.36
N VAL A 123 -2.09 2.66 8.23
CA VAL A 123 -2.68 3.96 7.92
C VAL A 123 -3.75 4.31 8.94
N ASP A 124 -3.69 5.51 9.48
CA ASP A 124 -4.79 6.18 10.15
C ASP A 124 -5.43 7.17 9.19
N ASN A 125 -6.64 6.88 8.69
CA ASN A 125 -7.37 7.76 7.78
C ASN A 125 -8.28 8.78 8.49
N LYS A 126 -8.23 8.83 9.82
CA LYS A 126 -9.10 9.68 10.66
C LYS A 126 -8.29 10.39 11.74
N ALA A 127 -7.05 10.77 11.43
CA ALA A 127 -6.16 11.46 12.35
C ALA A 127 -6.59 12.92 12.60
N GLY A 128 -6.22 13.41 13.77
CA GLY A 128 -6.44 14.78 14.24
C GLY A 128 -7.87 15.10 14.72
N PRO A 129 -8.08 16.31 15.28
CA PRO A 129 -9.33 16.67 15.98
C PRO A 129 -10.59 16.54 15.11
N HIS A 130 -10.47 16.87 13.82
CA HIS A 130 -11.56 16.81 12.85
C HIS A 130 -11.63 15.49 12.08
N LYS A 131 -10.75 14.53 12.38
CA LYS A 131 -10.71 13.19 11.75
C LYS A 131 -10.64 13.23 10.22
N ASN A 132 -9.95 14.25 9.69
CA ASN A 132 -9.85 14.55 8.25
C ASN A 132 -8.40 14.48 7.73
N HIS A 133 -7.45 14.04 8.55
CA HIS A 133 -6.08 13.81 8.14
C HIS A 133 -5.81 12.31 7.95
N THR A 134 -5.01 11.98 6.94
CA THR A 134 -4.52 10.62 6.72
C THR A 134 -3.03 10.54 7.06
N VAL A 135 -2.70 9.87 8.16
CA VAL A 135 -1.32 9.63 8.60
C VAL A 135 -0.92 8.20 8.25
N VAL A 136 0.27 8.04 7.69
CA VAL A 136 0.81 6.75 7.28
C VAL A 136 2.09 6.46 8.07
N PHE A 137 2.16 5.23 8.59
CA PHE A 137 3.31 4.68 9.29
C PHE A 137 3.93 3.57 8.45
N LEU A 138 5.24 3.66 8.24
CA LEU A 138 6.02 2.70 7.46
C LEU A 138 7.06 2.04 8.35
N GLY A 139 7.07 0.71 8.40
CA GLY A 139 8.12 -0.07 9.06
C GLY A 139 9.26 -0.42 8.10
N SER A 140 10.44 -0.67 8.64
CA SER A 140 11.64 -1.05 7.90
C SER A 140 12.30 -2.33 8.43
N GLU A 141 13.29 -2.82 7.69
CA GLU A 141 14.14 -3.95 8.07
C GLU A 141 15.13 -3.63 9.20
N LYS A 142 15.22 -2.38 9.65
CA LYS A 142 16.19 -1.92 10.66
C LYS A 142 15.53 -1.31 11.90
N GLY A 143 14.26 -1.61 12.14
CA GLY A 143 13.53 -1.18 13.33
C GLY A 143 13.17 0.30 13.31
N ILE A 144 13.32 0.95 12.15
CA ILE A 144 12.97 2.35 11.94
C ILE A 144 11.52 2.41 11.43
N ILE A 145 10.73 3.28 12.05
CA ILE A 145 9.41 3.71 11.59
C ILE A 145 9.52 5.09 10.99
N LEU A 146 8.91 5.26 9.82
CA LEU A 146 8.73 6.56 9.19
C LEU A 146 7.26 6.93 9.28
N LYS A 147 6.99 8.18 9.64
CA LYS A 147 5.64 8.74 9.75
C LYS A 147 5.51 9.88 8.76
N PHE A 148 4.46 9.85 7.94
CA PHE A 148 4.17 10.95 7.02
C PHE A 148 2.66 11.25 6.96
N LEU A 149 2.33 12.50 6.65
CA LEU A 149 0.97 12.95 6.37
C LEU A 149 0.71 12.86 4.87
N ALA A 150 -0.29 12.09 4.46
CA ALA A 150 -0.78 12.09 3.10
C ALA A 150 -1.64 13.35 2.89
N LYS A 151 -1.22 14.26 2.00
CA LYS A 151 -1.96 15.47 1.66
C LYS A 151 -2.88 15.23 0.47
N MET A 152 -4.11 15.69 0.62
CA MET A 152 -5.09 15.76 -0.45
C MET A 152 -5.25 17.23 -0.85
N ASN A 153 -5.16 17.52 -2.14
CA ASN A 153 -5.51 18.83 -2.70
C ASN A 153 -6.59 18.61 -3.78
N ASN A 154 -7.70 19.35 -3.68
CA ASN A 154 -8.80 19.35 -4.66
C ASN A 154 -9.34 17.96 -5.02
N GLY A 155 -9.53 17.07 -4.05
CA GLY A 155 -10.03 15.73 -4.36
C GLY A 155 -8.95 14.70 -4.69
N PHE A 156 -7.74 15.14 -5.03
CA PHE A 156 -6.63 14.28 -5.47
C PHE A 156 -5.52 14.23 -4.42
N LEU A 157 -4.94 13.04 -4.25
CA LEU A 157 -3.79 12.84 -3.38
C LEU A 157 -2.54 13.29 -4.13
N ASN A 158 -2.04 14.46 -3.75
CA ASN A 158 -1.06 15.18 -4.55
C ASN A 158 0.34 15.18 -3.92
N ASP A 159 0.47 15.06 -2.61
CA ASP A 159 1.74 15.26 -1.92
C ASP A 159 1.80 14.49 -0.60
N SER A 160 3.01 14.25 -0.09
CA SER A 160 3.22 13.73 1.25
C SER A 160 4.11 14.68 2.06
N LEU A 161 3.87 14.78 3.35
CA LEU A 161 4.73 15.51 4.26
C LEU A 161 5.36 14.53 5.25
N PHE A 162 6.67 14.35 5.13
CA PHE A 162 7.43 13.60 6.12
C PHE A 162 7.36 14.31 7.48
N LEU A 163 6.86 13.62 8.50
CA LEU A 163 6.67 14.17 9.84
C LEU A 163 7.79 13.73 10.77
N GLU A 164 8.11 12.43 10.76
CA GLU A 164 8.99 11.87 11.79
C GLU A 164 9.71 10.59 11.34
N GLU A 165 10.94 10.41 11.82
CA GLU A 165 11.68 9.14 11.83
C GLU A 165 11.86 8.68 13.28
N LEU A 166 11.66 7.40 13.55
CA LEU A 166 11.82 6.83 14.89
C LEU A 166 12.46 5.45 14.81
N ASN A 167 13.58 5.24 15.49
CA ASN A 167 14.07 3.89 15.77
C ASN A 167 13.35 3.34 17.02
N VAL A 168 12.63 2.23 16.87
CA VAL A 168 11.81 1.64 17.95
C VAL A 168 12.36 0.31 18.46
N TYR A 169 13.39 -0.24 17.83
CA TYR A 169 14.03 -1.44 18.32
C TYR A 169 14.80 -1.12 19.60
N ASN A 170 14.54 -1.88 20.67
CA ASN A 170 15.22 -1.74 21.95
C ASN A 170 16.14 -2.96 22.18
N PRO A 171 17.47 -2.84 22.00
CA PRO A 171 18.39 -3.95 22.19
C PRO A 171 18.31 -4.58 23.59
N ASP A 172 18.14 -3.76 24.63
CA ASP A 172 18.10 -4.22 26.03
C ASP A 172 16.88 -5.10 26.34
N ARG A 173 15.85 -5.06 25.48
CA ARG A 173 14.60 -5.82 25.67
C ARG A 173 14.28 -6.80 24.54
N CYS A 174 14.85 -6.59 23.37
CA CYS A 174 14.52 -7.33 22.15
C CYS A 174 15.71 -8.14 21.62
N SER A 175 16.92 -8.00 22.17
CA SER A 175 18.04 -8.88 21.84
C SER A 175 17.92 -10.15 22.70
N ILE A 176 17.79 -11.30 22.04
CA ILE A 176 17.76 -12.62 22.70
C ILE A 176 19.04 -13.34 22.32
N ASP A 177 19.77 -13.85 23.30
CA ASP A 177 21.03 -14.60 23.13
C ASP A 177 22.08 -13.87 22.27
N GLY A 178 22.10 -12.52 22.34
CA GLY A 178 23.01 -11.68 21.58
C GLY A 178 22.67 -11.53 20.08
N VAL A 179 21.49 -11.98 19.65
CA VAL A 179 21.03 -11.88 18.26
C VAL A 179 20.09 -10.68 18.07
N ASP A 180 20.56 -9.72 17.27
CA ASP A 180 19.85 -8.48 16.94
C ASP A 180 19.09 -8.59 15.60
N ASP A 181 17.88 -9.15 15.61
CA ASP A 181 16.97 -9.07 14.45
C ASP A 181 16.04 -7.86 14.54
N LYS A 182 16.45 -6.77 13.87
CA LYS A 182 15.75 -5.49 13.87
C LYS A 182 14.63 -5.41 12.81
N ARG A 183 14.28 -6.52 12.15
CA ARG A 183 13.27 -6.50 11.10
C ARG A 183 11.88 -6.36 11.71
N ILE A 184 11.14 -5.33 11.30
CA ILE A 184 9.72 -5.21 11.66
C ILE A 184 8.92 -6.26 10.88
N ILE A 185 8.31 -7.21 11.58
CA ILE A 185 7.54 -8.31 11.00
C ILE A 185 6.04 -8.03 10.95
N GLY A 186 5.54 -7.11 11.78
CA GLY A 186 4.13 -6.73 11.81
C GLY A 186 3.94 -5.35 12.46
N MET A 187 2.87 -4.67 12.07
CA MET A 187 2.47 -3.40 12.66
C MET A 187 0.94 -3.35 12.76
N GLN A 188 0.42 -2.86 13.88
CA GLN A 188 -1.02 -2.71 14.09
C GLN A 188 -1.30 -1.38 14.79
N ILE A 189 -2.22 -0.59 14.23
CA ILE A 189 -2.68 0.64 14.86
C ILE A 189 -3.87 0.38 15.78
N ASP A 190 -3.81 0.96 16.98
CA ASP A 190 -4.90 1.06 17.92
C ASP A 190 -5.21 2.56 18.12
N THR A 191 -6.19 3.05 17.36
CA THR A 191 -6.61 4.45 17.43
C THR A 191 -7.31 4.79 18.76
N ARG A 192 -7.86 3.80 19.48
CA ARG A 192 -8.51 4.04 20.79
C ARG A 192 -7.48 4.14 21.91
N GLY A 193 -6.49 3.25 21.90
CA GLY A 193 -5.37 3.27 22.85
C GLY A 193 -4.25 4.25 22.48
N HIS A 194 -4.44 5.04 21.42
CA HIS A 194 -3.48 6.02 20.86
C HIS A 194 -2.08 5.43 20.67
N ALA A 195 -2.03 4.21 20.13
CA ALA A 195 -0.79 3.46 20.01
C ALA A 195 -0.65 2.74 18.67
N LEU A 196 0.61 2.54 18.28
CA LEU A 196 1.07 1.69 17.20
C LEU A 196 1.85 0.53 17.84
N TRP A 197 1.36 -0.68 17.65
CA TRP A 197 2.03 -1.90 18.06
C TRP A 197 2.97 -2.37 16.95
N VAL A 198 4.23 -2.62 17.30
CA VAL A 198 5.29 -2.96 16.35
C VAL A 198 5.90 -4.28 16.77
N ALA A 199 5.75 -5.29 15.92
CA ALA A 199 6.26 -6.63 16.18
C ALA A 199 7.64 -6.83 15.51
N PHE A 200 8.57 -7.33 16.31
CA PHE A 200 9.83 -7.93 15.90
C PHE A 200 9.75 -9.44 16.12
N THR A 201 10.76 -10.19 15.68
CA THR A 201 10.81 -11.66 15.90
C THR A 201 10.88 -12.03 17.39
N SER A 202 11.49 -11.18 18.21
CA SER A 202 11.75 -11.43 19.63
C SER A 202 10.85 -10.65 20.60
N CYS A 203 10.17 -9.59 20.16
CA CYS A 203 9.45 -8.69 21.06
C CYS A 203 8.32 -7.93 20.33
N VAL A 204 7.43 -7.31 21.12
CA VAL A 204 6.44 -6.36 20.63
C VAL A 204 6.59 -5.04 21.37
N VAL A 205 6.67 -3.94 20.64
CA VAL A 205 6.86 -2.59 21.17
C VAL A 205 5.59 -1.77 21.00
N LYS A 206 5.12 -1.15 22.08
CA LYS A 206 4.04 -0.15 22.07
C LYS A 206 4.63 1.23 21.80
N VAL A 207 4.28 1.84 20.67
CA VAL A 207 4.75 3.17 20.26
C VAL A 207 3.57 4.15 20.31
N PRO A 208 3.60 5.25 21.06
CA PRO A 208 2.55 6.26 21.00
C PRO A 208 2.40 6.84 19.58
N LEU A 209 1.16 7.07 19.11
CA LEU A 209 0.92 7.65 17.78
C LEU A 209 1.47 9.08 17.64
N SER A 210 1.63 9.77 18.77
CA SER A 210 2.23 11.10 18.85
C SER A 210 3.12 11.24 20.07
N ARG A 211 4.10 12.13 19.98
CA ARG A 211 5.03 12.45 21.06
C ARG A 211 5.00 13.94 21.37
N CYS A 212 3.80 14.51 21.51
CA CYS A 212 3.58 15.95 21.61
C CYS A 212 4.34 16.58 22.80
N GLU A 213 4.40 15.85 23.93
CA GLU A 213 5.15 16.28 25.13
C GLU A 213 6.65 16.50 24.87
N ARG A 214 7.22 15.91 23.80
CA ARG A 214 8.61 16.16 23.38
C ARG A 214 8.86 17.63 23.04
N HIS A 215 7.84 18.37 22.62
CA HIS A 215 7.95 19.81 22.34
C HIS A 215 7.95 20.67 23.62
N GLY A 216 7.58 20.09 24.77
CA GLY A 216 7.45 20.78 26.06
C GLY A 216 6.60 22.04 25.94
N ARG A 217 7.09 23.14 26.53
CA ARG A 217 6.41 24.46 26.47
C ARG A 217 6.76 25.28 25.22
N CYS A 218 7.53 24.73 24.27
CA CYS A 218 7.99 25.46 23.09
C CYS A 218 6.91 25.47 22.00
N LYS A 219 6.07 26.52 22.01
CA LYS A 219 5.01 26.72 21.00
C LYS A 219 5.52 26.63 19.56
N LYS A 220 6.69 27.23 19.28
CA LYS A 220 7.28 27.21 17.92
C LYS A 220 7.54 25.79 17.43
N SER A 221 8.10 24.92 18.26
CA SER A 221 8.41 23.53 17.92
C SER A 221 7.13 22.69 17.74
N CYS A 222 6.15 22.86 18.64
CA CYS A 222 4.87 22.17 18.56
C CYS A 222 4.14 22.49 17.24
N ILE A 223 3.97 23.78 16.93
CA ILE A 223 3.27 24.21 15.71
C ILE A 223 4.05 23.83 14.43
N ALA A 224 5.39 23.90 14.47
CA ALA A 224 6.23 23.52 13.34
C ALA A 224 6.23 22.00 13.05
N SER A 225 5.83 21.16 14.02
CA SER A 225 5.74 19.71 13.82
C SER A 225 4.74 19.32 12.73
N ARG A 226 3.67 20.11 12.58
CA ARG A 226 2.54 19.85 11.67
C ARG A 226 1.93 18.45 11.85
N ASP A 227 2.13 17.84 13.02
CA ASP A 227 1.61 16.53 13.35
C ASP A 227 0.12 16.65 13.70
N PRO A 228 -0.80 16.00 12.96
CA PRO A 228 -2.24 16.13 13.23
C PRO A 228 -2.66 15.72 14.64
N TYR A 229 -1.83 14.95 15.35
CA TYR A 229 -2.11 14.53 16.72
C TYR A 229 -1.63 15.52 17.80
N CYS A 230 -0.93 16.61 17.43
CA CYS A 230 -0.39 17.61 18.36
C CYS A 230 -0.97 19.00 18.10
N GLY A 231 -1.07 19.83 19.14
CA GLY A 231 -1.65 21.18 19.09
C GLY A 231 -1.40 21.99 20.35
#